data_AF-P36984-F1
#
_entry.id   AF-P36984-F1
#
_cell.length_a   1.000
_cell.length_b   1.000
_cell.length_c   1.000
_cell.angle_alpha   90.00
_cell.angle_beta   90.00
_cell.angle_gamma   90.00
#
_symmetry.space_group_name_H-M   'P 1'
#
loop_
_entity.id
_entity.type
_entity.pdbx_description
1 polymer ?
#
loop_
_entity_poly.entity_id
_entity_poly.type
_entity_poly.pdbx_seq_one_letter_code
_entity_poly.pdbx_strand_id
1 'polypeptide(L)' 'EEQVNVPFLPDERAVKCIGWQETCNGQLPCCDGCVMCECNIMGQNCRCNHPKMTSECGSRR' A
#
# COMPACT_ATOMS: atom_id res chain seq x y z
N GLU A 1 -42.23 -8.87 11.81
CA GLU A 1 -40.78 -8.98 11.62
C GLU A 1 -40.33 -7.83 10.73
N GLU A 2 -39.60 -6.86 11.27
CA GLU A 2 -39.16 -5.65 10.56
C GLU A 2 -37.75 -5.89 10.01
N GLN A 3 -37.62 -5.98 8.69
CA GLN A 3 -36.33 -6.16 8.03
C GLN A 3 -35.60 -4.81 7.97
N VAL A 4 -34.64 -4.61 8.87
CA VAL A 4 -33.71 -3.47 8.87
C VAL A 4 -32.73 -3.58 7.71
N ASN A 5 -32.94 -2.77 6.68
CA ASN A 5 -32.01 -2.57 5.57
C ASN A 5 -30.89 -1.62 6.04
N VAL A 6 -29.81 -2.18 6.60
CA VAL A 6 -28.59 -1.41 6.86
C VAL A 6 -27.85 -1.20 5.54
N PRO A 7 -27.67 0.04 5.07
CA PRO A 7 -26.88 0.31 3.88
C PRO A 7 -25.45 -0.15 4.13
N PHE A 8 -24.95 -1.02 3.25
CA PHE A 8 -23.55 -1.42 3.21
C PHE A 8 -22.73 -0.18 2.81
N LEU A 9 -22.32 0.64 3.79
CA LEU A 9 -21.29 1.63 3.58
C LEU A 9 -20.04 0.86 3.16
N PRO A 10 -19.45 1.13 1.98
CA PRO A 10 -18.19 0.49 1.61
C PRO A 10 -17.19 0.83 2.72
N ASP A 11 -16.68 -0.24 3.33
CA ASP A 11 -15.82 -0.24 4.49
C ASP A 11 -14.82 0.93 4.46
N GLU A 12 -15.03 1.93 5.33
CA GLU A 12 -14.14 3.09 5.48
C GLU A 12 -12.73 2.70 5.95
N ARG A 13 -12.42 1.40 6.12
CA ARG A 13 -11.06 0.89 6.09
C ARG A 13 -10.59 0.71 4.65
N ALA A 14 -10.81 1.72 3.81
CA ALA A 14 -10.01 1.92 2.61
C ALA A 14 -8.56 1.89 3.08
N VAL A 15 -7.90 0.76 2.82
CA VAL A 15 -6.56 0.46 3.29
C VAL A 15 -5.68 1.63 2.87
N LYS A 16 -5.30 2.49 3.83
CA LYS A 16 -4.63 3.76 3.53
C LYS A 16 -3.21 3.55 3.00
N CYS A 17 -2.70 2.33 3.09
CA CYS A 17 -1.36 1.99 2.71
C CYS A 17 -1.22 0.52 2.28
N ILE A 18 -0.30 0.23 1.38
CA ILE A 18 -0.04 -1.11 0.86
C ILE A 18 0.99 -1.82 1.74
N GLY A 19 0.71 -3.07 2.15
CA GLY A 19 1.61 -3.85 3.00
C GLY A 19 2.97 -4.16 2.35
N TRP A 20 3.94 -4.61 3.15
CA TRP A 20 5.23 -5.07 2.61
C TRP A 20 5.02 -6.27 1.67
N GLN A 21 5.70 -6.25 0.52
CA GLN A 21 5.57 -7.21 -0.59
C GLN A 21 4.19 -7.29 -1.25
N GLU A 22 3.23 -6.46 -0.83
CA GLU A 22 1.92 -6.37 -1.46
C GLU A 22 1.98 -5.59 -2.76
N THR A 23 1.01 -5.85 -3.64
CA THR A 23 0.92 -5.19 -4.95
C THR A 23 0.47 -3.74 -4.76
N CYS A 24 1.26 -2.81 -5.31
CA CYS A 24 1.00 -1.38 -5.22
C CYS A 24 0.75 -0.81 -6.62
N ASN A 25 -0.29 0.03 -6.76
CA ASN A 25 -0.70 0.59 -8.05
C ASN A 25 -0.46 2.11 -8.15
N GLY A 26 0.40 2.67 -7.29
CA GLY A 26 0.67 4.11 -7.20
C GLY A 26 -0.47 4.94 -6.57
N GLN A 27 -1.65 4.36 -6.36
CA GLN A 27 -2.79 5.03 -5.73
C GLN A 27 -2.65 5.16 -4.21
N LEU A 28 -1.92 4.24 -3.58
CA LEU A 28 -1.72 4.19 -2.13
C LEU A 28 -0.22 4.05 -1.83
N PRO A 29 0.31 4.74 -0.80
CA PRO A 29 1.70 4.58 -0.38
C PRO A 29 1.92 3.21 0.26
N CYS A 30 3.16 2.73 0.30
CA CYS A 30 3.50 1.59 1.16
C CYS A 30 3.28 1.96 2.63
N CYS A 31 2.83 1.02 3.46
CA CYS A 31 2.61 1.24 4.89
C CYS A 31 3.90 1.59 5.61
N ASP A 32 5.00 1.05 5.13
CA ASP A 32 6.31 1.41 5.62
C ASP A 32 6.79 2.68 4.90
N GLY A 33 6.97 3.75 5.66
CA GLY A 33 7.41 5.05 5.16
C GLY A 33 8.77 4.99 4.47
N CYS A 34 9.56 3.95 4.77
CA CYS A 34 10.86 3.66 4.20
C CYS A 34 10.84 2.63 3.10
N VAL A 35 9.67 2.30 2.58
CA VAL A 35 9.49 1.41 1.45
C VAL A 35 8.77 2.14 0.35
N MET A 36 9.21 1.90 -0.88
CA MET A 36 8.60 2.40 -2.10
C MET A 36 8.08 1.25 -2.94
N CYS A 37 7.09 1.61 -3.75
CA CYS A 37 6.50 0.74 -4.74
C CYS A 37 7.48 0.59 -5.92
N GLU A 38 8.05 -0.59 -6.08
CA GLU A 38 8.93 -0.90 -7.21
C GLU A 38 8.26 -1.88 -8.17
N CYS A 39 8.28 -1.54 -9.45
CA CYS A 39 7.78 -2.37 -10.54
C CYS A 39 8.93 -3.12 -11.22
N ASN A 40 8.59 -4.22 -11.89
CA ASN A 40 9.55 -4.86 -12.78
C ASN A 40 9.94 -3.92 -13.94
N ILE A 41 10.94 -4.31 -14.73
CA ILE A 41 11.44 -3.49 -15.85
C ILE A 41 10.38 -3.18 -16.94
N MET A 42 9.28 -3.93 -16.97
CA MET A 42 8.13 -3.69 -17.86
C MET A 42 7.08 -2.76 -17.24
N GLY A 43 7.30 -2.22 -16.04
CA GLY A 43 6.32 -1.41 -15.31
C GLY A 43 5.14 -2.21 -14.77
N GLN A 44 5.27 -3.54 -14.68
CA GLN A 44 4.24 -4.46 -14.18
C GLN A 44 4.67 -5.08 -12.84
N ASN A 45 3.74 -5.74 -12.14
CA ASN A 45 4.01 -6.41 -10.85
C ASN A 45 4.65 -5.49 -9.80
N CYS A 46 4.18 -4.26 -9.74
CA CYS A 46 4.61 -3.25 -8.78
C CYS A 46 4.32 -3.72 -7.34
N ARG A 47 5.34 -3.75 -6.48
CA ARG A 47 5.23 -4.20 -5.10
C ARG A 47 5.96 -3.28 -4.12
N CYS A 48 5.45 -3.22 -2.89
CA CYS A 48 6.11 -2.54 -1.79
C CYS A 48 7.25 -3.39 -1.22
N ASN A 49 8.34 -3.53 -1.97
CA ASN A 49 9.47 -4.38 -1.61
C ASN A 49 10.83 -3.65 -1.67
N HIS A 50 10.85 -2.39 -2.14
CA HIS A 50 12.10 -1.67 -2.33
C HIS A 50 12.26 -0.58 -1.26
N PRO A 51 13.35 -0.58 -0.47
CA PRO A 51 13.57 0.46 0.52
C PRO A 51 13.87 1.82 -0.14
N LYS A 52 13.37 2.90 0.44
CA LYS A 52 13.70 4.27 0.00
C LYS A 52 15.15 4.58 0.37
N MET A 53 15.93 5.00 -0.61
CA MET A 53 17.29 5.47 -0.41
C MET A 53 17.31 6.97 -0.05
N THR A 54 16.56 7.35 0.98
CA THR A 54 16.55 8.70 1.54
C THR A 54 17.31 8.73 2.86
N SER A 55 17.86 9.88 3.25
CA SER A 55 18.58 10.03 4.53
C SER A 55 17.74 9.67 5.76
N GLU A 56 16.41 9.73 5.65
CA GLU A 56 15.46 9.38 6.71
C GLU A 56 15.24 7.86 6.84
N CYS A 57 15.44 7.13 5.74
CA CYS A 57 15.26 5.68 5.66
C CYS A 57 16.58 4.91 5.59
N GLY A 58 17.67 5.65 5.38
CA GLY A 58 19.04 5.20 5.42
C GLY A 58 19.49 4.87 6.83
N SER A 59 19.11 3.68 7.31
CA SER A 59 19.82 2.98 8.39
C SER A 59 20.21 1.59 7.92
N ARG A 60 21.32 1.51 7.19
CA ARG A 60 22.50 0.68 7.51
C ARG A 60 23.34 0.41 6.25
N ARG A 61 24.52 1.04 6.22
CA ARG A 61 25.73 0.28 5.93
C ARG A 61 25.87 -0.87 6.91
#